data_AF-A0A1T5GET5-F1
#
_entry.id   AF-A0A1T5GET5-F1
#
_cell.length_a   1.000
_cell.length_b   1.000
_cell.length_c   1.000
_cell.angle_alpha   90.00
_cell.angle_beta   90.00
_cell.angle_gamma   90.00
#
_symmetry.space_group_name_H-M   'P 1'
#
loop_
_entity.id
_entity.type
_entity.pdbx_description
1 polymer ?
#
loop_
_entity_poly.entity_id
_entity_poly.type
_entity_poly.pdbx_seq_one_letter_code
_entity_poly.pdbx_strand_id
1 'polypeptide(L)'
;MLISASRTAEEAALITQRAFTEYLLPVADNPSVYLVEVSDTLGYRYTAARTLLATKDNVSAESFKVENLISRSSKGLFSDTSLGFSAYFACMCASLSPAVWAYPIGRPGGVVLLLFGDAMAGQESLARDKIQLLSPDRKPAEEDLIPPTNPRVYIRAAHWWVERLSTLFSIITEPANYLDGEVFNPAEATERLLSVEQMFRDCQSILTLTRDDHARTTLTFTFLKRLEGLIPNYRWKTVVGLNSLEAIVERLRSTLPAELHDVFLKRAERAVRAVKSLEDGFFTAGDDGGSPILLPDKNGSPISTERRNAATEWLQLVRNSLHGFDQPSERDRALLAAHDGDIPGDFADVAWLHILDIVAHPEKLAKFELRRKMHESKARRAQRN
;
A
#
# COMPACT_ATOMS: atom_id res chain seq x y z
N MET A 1 -32.20 4.38 -7.50
CA MET A 1 -33.47 3.78 -7.01
C MET A 1 -33.08 2.51 -6.27
N LEU A 2 -33.28 2.43 -4.95
CA LEU A 2 -32.91 1.25 -4.15
C LEU A 2 -34.01 0.19 -4.28
N ILE A 3 -33.64 -1.05 -4.63
CA ILE A 3 -34.58 -2.07 -5.12
C ILE A 3 -35.05 -3.02 -4.00
N SER A 4 -34.21 -3.28 -2.99
CA SER A 4 -34.60 -4.07 -1.81
C SER A 4 -33.68 -3.84 -0.61
N ALA A 5 -34.18 -4.17 0.59
CA ALA A 5 -33.40 -4.27 1.83
C ALA A 5 -33.92 -5.49 2.61
N SER A 6 -33.03 -6.33 3.13
CA SER A 6 -33.39 -7.51 3.92
C SER A 6 -33.68 -7.15 5.37
N ARG A 7 -34.73 -7.71 5.97
CA ARG A 7 -35.00 -7.62 7.41
C ARG A 7 -34.45 -8.82 8.19
N THR A 8 -34.24 -9.95 7.52
CA THR A 8 -33.72 -11.19 8.12
C THR A 8 -32.51 -11.73 7.35
N ALA A 9 -31.75 -12.62 7.99
CA ALA A 9 -30.61 -13.29 7.34
C ALA A 9 -31.03 -14.19 6.17
N GLU A 10 -32.19 -14.83 6.27
CA GLU A 10 -32.77 -15.67 5.20
C GLU A 10 -33.16 -14.81 3.98
N GLU A 11 -33.79 -13.65 4.21
CA GLU A 11 -34.08 -12.68 3.14
C GLU A 11 -32.80 -12.13 2.53
N ALA A 12 -31.77 -11.87 3.34
CA ALA A 12 -30.47 -11.41 2.84
C ALA A 12 -29.83 -12.45 1.91
N ALA A 13 -29.86 -13.74 2.29
CA ALA A 13 -29.36 -14.81 1.45
C ALA A 13 -30.11 -14.87 0.10
N LEU A 14 -31.43 -14.73 0.10
CA LEU A 14 -32.24 -14.70 -1.11
C LEU A 14 -31.95 -13.47 -1.98
N ILE A 15 -31.80 -12.29 -1.37
CA ILE A 15 -31.46 -11.05 -2.08
C ILE A 15 -30.06 -11.14 -2.68
N THR A 16 -29.07 -11.66 -1.95
CA THR A 16 -27.72 -11.89 -2.47
C THR A 16 -27.74 -12.90 -3.62
N GLN A 17 -28.48 -14.01 -3.48
CA GLN A 17 -28.62 -15.00 -4.54
C GLN A 17 -29.27 -14.39 -5.80
N ARG A 18 -30.34 -13.61 -5.66
CA ARG A 18 -30.96 -12.90 -6.78
C ARG A 18 -30.01 -11.89 -7.38
N ALA A 19 -29.36 -11.05 -6.58
CA ALA A 19 -28.44 -10.05 -7.09
C ALA A 19 -27.28 -10.69 -7.87
N PHE A 20 -26.76 -11.80 -7.37
CA PHE A 20 -25.75 -12.60 -8.06
C PHE A 20 -26.29 -13.17 -9.38
N THR A 21 -27.48 -13.77 -9.36
CA THR A 21 -28.05 -14.47 -10.51
C THR A 21 -28.54 -13.51 -11.60
N GLU A 22 -29.15 -12.39 -11.22
CA GLU A 22 -29.83 -11.45 -12.11
C GLU A 22 -28.91 -10.31 -12.59
N TYR A 23 -27.86 -9.95 -11.84
CA TYR A 23 -26.98 -8.83 -12.20
C TYR A 23 -25.54 -9.23 -12.47
N LEU A 24 -24.98 -10.21 -11.76
CA LEU A 24 -23.57 -10.58 -11.91
C LEU A 24 -23.35 -11.68 -12.96
N LEU A 25 -24.12 -12.77 -12.92
CA LEU A 25 -24.04 -13.84 -13.93
C LEU A 25 -24.22 -13.33 -15.38
N PRO A 26 -25.08 -12.34 -15.68
CA PRO A 26 -25.23 -11.87 -17.07
C PRO A 26 -24.04 -11.08 -17.63
N VAL A 27 -23.12 -10.61 -16.78
CA VAL A 27 -21.99 -9.75 -17.20
C VAL A 27 -20.62 -10.38 -16.96
N ALA A 28 -20.57 -11.57 -16.37
CA ALA A 28 -19.33 -12.25 -16.00
C ALA A 28 -19.45 -13.76 -16.31
N ASP A 29 -18.41 -14.34 -16.91
CA ASP A 29 -18.48 -15.70 -17.45
C ASP A 29 -18.38 -16.79 -16.38
N ASN A 30 -17.76 -16.52 -15.22
CA ASN A 30 -17.61 -17.48 -14.12
C ASN A 30 -17.57 -16.83 -12.73
N PRO A 31 -18.56 -16.01 -12.34
CA PRO A 31 -18.49 -15.32 -11.07
C PRO A 31 -18.62 -16.31 -9.90
N SER A 32 -18.05 -15.95 -8.77
CA SER A 32 -18.16 -16.71 -7.52
C SER A 32 -18.16 -15.78 -6.31
N VAL A 33 -18.78 -16.23 -5.23
CA VAL A 33 -18.92 -15.45 -3.98
C VAL A 33 -18.26 -16.19 -2.85
N TYR A 34 -17.40 -15.51 -2.11
CA TYR A 34 -16.75 -16.02 -0.92
C TYR A 34 -17.03 -15.11 0.27
N LEU A 35 -17.18 -15.71 1.45
CA LEU A 35 -17.17 -14.98 2.70
C LEU A 35 -15.81 -15.18 3.36
N VAL A 36 -15.07 -14.09 3.57
CA VAL A 36 -13.88 -14.07 4.42
C VAL A 36 -14.31 -13.66 5.81
N GLU A 37 -14.32 -14.62 6.73
CA GLU A 37 -14.69 -14.39 8.12
C GLU A 37 -13.53 -13.76 8.89
N VAL A 38 -13.85 -12.74 9.70
CA VAL A 38 -12.90 -12.14 10.62
C VAL A 38 -13.14 -12.74 12.00
N SER A 39 -12.10 -13.32 12.59
CA SER A 39 -12.21 -13.90 13.93
C SER A 39 -12.48 -12.82 14.99
N ASP A 40 -13.28 -13.17 16.00
CA ASP A 40 -13.53 -12.31 17.15
C ASP A 40 -12.21 -11.95 17.85
N THR A 41 -11.24 -12.88 17.87
CA THR A 41 -9.90 -12.63 18.42
C THR A 41 -9.23 -11.43 17.77
N LEU A 42 -9.29 -11.29 16.43
CA LEU A 42 -8.72 -10.15 15.75
C LEU A 42 -9.45 -8.85 16.14
N GLY A 43 -10.78 -8.88 16.18
CA GLY A 43 -11.61 -7.75 16.63
C GLY A 43 -11.28 -7.30 18.05
N TYR A 44 -11.07 -8.25 18.97
CA TYR A 44 -10.67 -7.97 20.35
C TYR A 44 -9.28 -7.36 20.43
N ARG A 45 -8.30 -7.83 19.64
CA ARG A 45 -6.95 -7.25 19.65
C ARG A 45 -6.93 -5.79 19.18
N TYR A 46 -7.67 -5.47 18.13
CA TYR A 46 -7.83 -4.08 17.66
C TYR A 46 -8.52 -3.20 18.71
N THR A 47 -9.59 -3.72 19.31
CA THR A 47 -10.34 -3.01 20.35
C THR A 47 -9.51 -2.77 21.60
N ALA A 48 -8.73 -3.77 22.05
CA ALA A 48 -7.94 -3.69 23.27
C ALA A 48 -6.93 -2.54 23.24
N ALA A 49 -6.15 -2.40 22.16
CA ALA A 49 -5.19 -1.30 22.03
C ALA A 49 -5.85 0.08 22.12
N ARG A 50 -7.00 0.24 21.44
CA ARG A 50 -7.77 1.50 21.41
C ARG A 50 -8.44 1.82 22.74
N THR A 51 -8.95 0.81 23.45
CA THR A 51 -9.56 0.98 24.77
C THR A 51 -8.48 1.35 25.80
N LEU A 52 -7.35 0.64 25.80
CA LEU A 52 -6.23 0.94 26.71
C LEU A 52 -5.66 2.34 26.50
N LEU A 53 -5.58 2.81 25.26
CA LEU A 53 -5.18 4.19 24.95
C LEU A 53 -6.15 5.20 25.57
N ALA A 54 -7.45 5.02 25.35
CA ALA A 54 -8.48 5.91 25.87
C ALA A 54 -8.51 5.97 27.41
N THR A 55 -8.22 4.85 28.08
CA THR A 55 -8.13 4.80 29.55
C THR A 55 -6.83 5.39 30.09
N LYS A 56 -5.70 5.22 29.40
CA LYS A 56 -4.39 5.70 29.86
C LYS A 56 -4.35 7.23 29.95
N ASP A 57 -4.95 7.91 28.99
CA ASP A 57 -4.85 9.37 28.86
C ASP A 57 -5.97 10.11 29.63
N ASN A 58 -6.80 9.41 30.43
CA ASN A 58 -7.93 9.97 31.18
C ASN A 58 -8.89 10.84 30.33
N VAL A 59 -8.96 10.61 29.01
CA VAL A 59 -9.68 11.50 28.08
C VAL A 59 -11.21 11.46 28.27
N SER A 60 -11.77 10.50 29.01
CA SER A 60 -13.05 10.71 29.73
C SER A 60 -13.45 9.46 30.53
N ALA A 61 -13.64 9.59 31.84
CA ALA A 61 -14.41 8.61 32.61
C ALA A 61 -15.93 8.72 32.35
N GLU A 62 -16.40 9.86 31.81
CA GLU A 62 -17.84 10.15 31.63
C GLU A 62 -18.43 9.71 30.28
N SER A 63 -17.63 9.46 29.24
CA SER A 63 -18.15 9.09 27.90
C SER A 63 -18.33 7.59 27.69
N PHE A 64 -17.86 6.75 28.61
CA PHE A 64 -17.88 5.29 28.48
C PHE A 64 -19.10 4.68 29.20
N LYS A 65 -20.31 5.06 28.79
CA LYS A 65 -21.47 4.14 28.95
C LYS A 65 -21.35 3.10 27.83
N VAL A 66 -20.64 2.01 28.13
CA VAL A 66 -20.35 0.92 27.20
C VAL A 66 -21.59 0.03 27.05
N GLU A 67 -22.52 0.46 26.21
CA GLU A 67 -23.37 -0.49 25.49
C GLU A 67 -22.63 -0.85 24.20
N ASN A 68 -22.00 -2.04 24.21
CA ASN A 68 -21.15 -2.61 23.16
C ASN A 68 -19.69 -2.09 23.14
N LEU A 69 -18.74 -3.03 23.08
CA LEU A 69 -17.28 -2.90 23.21
C LEU A 69 -16.57 -2.04 22.13
N ILE A 70 -17.22 -1.05 21.53
CA ILE A 70 -16.65 -0.24 20.44
C ILE A 70 -16.06 1.05 21.01
N SER A 71 -14.73 1.11 21.14
CA SER A 71 -14.03 2.36 21.49
C SER A 71 -14.29 3.45 20.43
N ARG A 72 -14.57 4.68 20.87
CA ARG A 72 -14.77 5.85 19.97
C ARG A 72 -13.47 6.53 19.53
N SER A 73 -12.36 6.26 20.22
CA SER A 73 -11.06 6.89 19.91
C SER A 73 -10.60 6.55 18.50
N SER A 74 -10.26 7.58 17.70
CA SER A 74 -9.81 7.45 16.31
C SER A 74 -10.77 6.70 15.38
N LYS A 75 -12.08 6.62 15.69
CA LYS A 75 -13.06 5.83 14.91
C LYS A 75 -13.08 6.17 13.42
N GLY A 76 -13.04 7.45 13.05
CA GLY A 76 -13.01 7.86 11.64
C GLY A 76 -11.72 7.49 10.90
N LEU A 77 -10.63 7.30 11.66
CA LEU A 77 -9.34 6.87 11.12
C LEU A 77 -9.25 5.34 11.01
N PHE A 78 -10.09 4.59 11.74
CA PHE A 78 -10.21 3.12 11.72
C PHE A 78 -11.48 2.60 11.02
N SER A 79 -12.00 3.32 10.03
CA SER A 79 -13.30 2.97 9.42
C SER A 79 -13.32 1.60 8.71
N ASP A 80 -12.18 1.08 8.21
CA ASP A 80 -12.16 -0.21 7.51
C ASP A 80 -12.15 -1.37 8.50
N THR A 81 -11.31 -1.31 9.53
CA THR A 81 -11.30 -2.33 10.60
C THR A 81 -12.60 -2.33 11.41
N SER A 82 -13.34 -1.23 11.40
CA SER A 82 -14.67 -1.14 12.00
C SER A 82 -15.79 -1.72 11.12
N LEU A 83 -15.61 -1.79 9.79
CA LEU A 83 -16.62 -2.21 8.81
C LEU A 83 -16.04 -3.17 7.76
N GLY A 84 -15.45 -4.27 8.22
CA GLY A 84 -15.17 -5.42 7.36
C GLY A 84 -13.96 -5.27 6.45
N PHE A 85 -12.88 -4.62 6.90
CA PHE A 85 -11.52 -4.69 6.35
C PHE A 85 -11.42 -4.44 4.83
N SER A 86 -12.35 -3.68 4.25
CA SER A 86 -12.49 -3.55 2.79
C SER A 86 -11.25 -3.04 2.08
N ALA A 87 -10.55 -2.04 2.63
CA ALA A 87 -9.32 -1.51 2.03
C ALA A 87 -8.20 -2.55 1.86
N TYR A 88 -8.11 -3.53 2.78
CA TYR A 88 -7.11 -4.60 2.73
C TYR A 88 -7.33 -5.55 1.54
N PHE A 89 -8.59 -5.71 1.11
CA PHE A 89 -8.96 -6.53 -0.04
C PHE A 89 -9.07 -5.71 -1.32
N ALA A 90 -9.42 -4.43 -1.23
CA ALA A 90 -9.57 -3.57 -2.40
C ALA A 90 -8.26 -3.42 -3.19
N CYS A 91 -7.11 -3.36 -2.50
CA CYS A 91 -5.80 -3.36 -3.15
C CYS A 91 -5.56 -4.62 -3.98
N MET A 92 -5.91 -5.79 -3.44
CA MET A 92 -5.82 -7.07 -4.14
C MET A 92 -6.71 -7.09 -5.39
N CYS A 93 -7.97 -6.67 -5.25
CA CYS A 93 -8.93 -6.63 -6.34
C CYS A 93 -8.52 -5.68 -7.48
N ALA A 94 -7.75 -4.63 -7.13
CA ALA A 94 -7.24 -3.62 -8.07
C ALA A 94 -5.80 -3.90 -8.54
N SER A 95 -5.23 -5.09 -8.26
CA SER A 95 -3.85 -5.43 -8.66
C SER A 95 -3.63 -5.36 -10.19
N LEU A 96 -4.69 -5.59 -10.96
CA LEU A 96 -4.73 -5.54 -12.42
C LEU A 96 -5.32 -4.25 -12.97
N SER A 97 -5.43 -3.20 -12.16
CA SER A 97 -6.03 -1.92 -12.58
C SER A 97 -5.44 -1.43 -13.94
N PRO A 98 -6.22 -0.79 -14.82
CA PRO A 98 -7.62 -0.40 -14.67
C PRO A 98 -8.61 -1.57 -14.74
N ALA A 99 -8.16 -2.80 -15.05
CA ALA A 99 -9.00 -3.98 -14.96
C ALA A 99 -9.22 -4.40 -13.50
N VAL A 100 -10.39 -4.95 -13.22
CA VAL A 100 -10.77 -5.48 -11.91
C VAL A 100 -11.21 -6.92 -12.07
N TRP A 101 -10.81 -7.79 -11.16
CA TRP A 101 -11.18 -9.21 -11.19
C TRP A 101 -12.07 -9.63 -10.02
N ALA A 102 -12.31 -8.69 -9.09
CA ALA A 102 -13.16 -8.90 -7.93
C ALA A 102 -13.67 -7.57 -7.32
N TYR A 103 -14.70 -7.66 -6.47
CA TYR A 103 -15.11 -6.59 -5.56
C TYR A 103 -15.20 -7.06 -4.09
N PRO A 104 -14.61 -6.31 -3.14
CA PRO A 104 -14.83 -6.54 -1.73
C PRO A 104 -16.02 -5.73 -1.21
N ILE A 105 -16.90 -6.39 -0.46
CA ILE A 105 -18.02 -5.76 0.24
C ILE A 105 -17.79 -5.95 1.73
N GLY A 106 -17.36 -4.88 2.41
CA GLY A 106 -17.13 -4.88 3.85
C GLY A 106 -18.43 -4.96 4.64
N ARG A 107 -18.45 -5.78 5.69
CA ARG A 107 -19.57 -5.89 6.64
C ARG A 107 -19.08 -6.20 8.05
N PRO A 108 -19.91 -6.01 9.09
CA PRO A 108 -19.61 -6.56 10.41
C PRO A 108 -19.35 -8.07 10.33
N GLY A 109 -18.24 -8.50 10.92
CA GLY A 109 -17.80 -9.90 11.01
C GLY A 109 -17.01 -10.44 9.80
N GLY A 110 -16.84 -9.68 8.72
CA GLY A 110 -16.09 -10.19 7.56
C GLY A 110 -16.18 -9.38 6.29
N VAL A 111 -15.75 -9.98 5.19
CA VAL A 111 -15.75 -9.39 3.85
C VAL A 111 -16.38 -10.37 2.88
N VAL A 112 -17.36 -9.91 2.10
CA VAL A 112 -17.85 -10.70 0.96
C VAL A 112 -16.99 -10.36 -0.25
N LEU A 113 -16.31 -11.36 -0.81
CA LEU A 113 -15.54 -11.23 -2.03
C LEU A 113 -16.36 -11.75 -3.20
N LEU A 114 -16.70 -10.87 -4.13
CA LEU A 114 -17.30 -11.21 -5.41
C LEU A 114 -16.17 -11.34 -6.43
N LEU A 115 -15.83 -12.55 -6.86
CA LEU A 115 -14.90 -12.77 -7.97
C LEU A 115 -15.68 -12.85 -9.28
N PHE A 116 -15.19 -12.28 -10.37
CA PHE A 116 -15.90 -12.31 -11.67
C PHE A 116 -15.57 -13.54 -12.52
N GLY A 117 -14.52 -14.27 -12.16
CA GLY A 117 -14.02 -15.38 -12.96
C GLY A 117 -13.03 -14.92 -14.03
N ASP A 118 -13.21 -13.74 -14.60
CA ASP A 118 -12.23 -13.08 -15.49
C ASP A 118 -12.00 -11.63 -15.08
N ALA A 119 -10.89 -11.04 -15.50
CA ALA A 119 -10.71 -9.60 -15.34
C ALA A 119 -11.65 -8.83 -16.28
N MET A 120 -12.39 -7.90 -15.70
CA MET A 120 -13.31 -7.01 -16.39
C MET A 120 -12.71 -5.60 -16.46
N ALA A 121 -13.13 -4.81 -17.46
CA ALA A 121 -12.77 -3.40 -17.50
C ALA A 121 -13.38 -2.67 -16.29
N GLY A 122 -12.53 -2.10 -15.42
CA GLY A 122 -12.97 -1.32 -14.26
C GLY A 122 -13.25 0.15 -14.60
N GLN A 123 -12.94 0.58 -15.82
CA GLN A 123 -13.09 1.95 -16.28
C GLN A 123 -13.60 1.98 -17.73
N GLU A 124 -14.49 2.94 -18.02
CA GLU A 124 -14.85 3.28 -19.40
C GLU A 124 -13.68 3.92 -20.16
N SER A 125 -13.71 3.76 -21.49
CA SER A 125 -12.76 4.39 -22.40
C SER A 125 -12.84 5.92 -22.37
N LEU A 126 -14.03 6.49 -22.13
CA LEU A 126 -14.25 7.94 -22.03
C LEU A 126 -14.58 8.37 -20.60
N ALA A 127 -14.21 9.61 -20.28
CA ALA A 127 -14.62 10.29 -19.05
C ALA A 127 -16.16 10.27 -18.94
N ARG A 128 -16.70 9.70 -17.85
CA ARG A 128 -18.16 9.62 -17.65
C ARG A 128 -18.76 10.96 -17.24
N ASP A 129 -18.00 11.74 -16.48
CA ASP A 129 -18.44 13.02 -15.94
C ASP A 129 -17.53 14.15 -16.42
N LYS A 130 -18.11 15.33 -16.67
CA LYS A 130 -17.36 16.51 -17.13
C LYS A 130 -16.22 16.93 -16.20
N ILE A 131 -16.35 16.63 -14.90
CA ILE A 131 -15.29 16.91 -13.92
C ILE A 131 -14.02 16.10 -14.19
N GLN A 132 -14.14 14.89 -14.75
CA GLN A 132 -13.00 14.04 -15.10
C GLN A 132 -12.23 14.59 -16.30
N LEU A 133 -12.82 15.49 -17.09
CA LEU A 133 -12.13 16.21 -18.17
C LEU A 133 -11.23 17.35 -17.63
N LEU A 134 -11.33 17.68 -16.35
CA LEU A 134 -10.48 18.67 -15.68
C LEU A 134 -9.30 18.02 -14.95
N SER A 135 -9.23 16.69 -14.91
CA SER A 135 -8.07 15.98 -14.37
C SER A 135 -6.85 16.26 -15.26
N PRO A 136 -5.65 16.39 -14.68
CA PRO A 136 -4.41 16.46 -15.45
C PRO A 136 -4.33 15.28 -16.42
N ASP A 137 -3.73 15.52 -17.60
CA ASP A 137 -3.60 14.47 -18.61
C ASP A 137 -2.83 13.27 -18.04
N ARG A 138 -3.41 12.08 -18.22
CA ARG A 138 -2.70 10.82 -17.96
C ARG A 138 -1.57 10.70 -18.97
N LYS A 139 -0.36 10.38 -18.49
CA LYS A 139 0.75 10.09 -19.40
C LYS A 139 0.49 8.77 -20.13
N PRO A 140 0.97 8.59 -21.37
CA PRO A 140 0.89 7.31 -22.03
C PRO A 140 1.49 6.24 -21.12
N ALA A 141 0.67 5.29 -20.68
CA ALA A 141 1.16 4.15 -19.91
C ALA A 141 1.86 3.17 -20.86
N GLU A 142 2.73 2.32 -20.33
CA GLU A 142 3.06 1.07 -21.02
C GLU A 142 1.75 0.31 -21.33
N GLU A 143 1.75 -0.50 -22.39
CA GLU A 143 0.59 -1.30 -22.86
C GLU A 143 -0.27 -1.84 -21.72
N ASP A 144 -1.58 -1.95 -21.86
CA ASP A 144 -2.42 -2.46 -20.77
C ASP A 144 -1.99 -3.86 -20.30
N LEU A 145 -2.13 -4.12 -19.00
CA LEU A 145 -1.82 -5.42 -18.42
C LEU A 145 -2.71 -6.49 -19.05
N ILE A 146 -2.13 -7.48 -19.72
CA ILE A 146 -2.87 -8.65 -20.20
C ILE A 146 -3.26 -9.51 -19.00
N PRO A 147 -4.57 -9.61 -18.65
CA PRO A 147 -5.01 -10.37 -17.50
C PRO A 147 -4.94 -11.88 -17.76
N PRO A 148 -4.77 -12.72 -16.72
CA PRO A 148 -5.01 -14.15 -16.82
C PRO A 148 -6.43 -14.45 -17.27
N THR A 149 -6.61 -15.45 -18.12
CA THR A 149 -7.95 -15.90 -18.60
C THR A 149 -8.45 -17.14 -17.87
N ASN A 150 -7.75 -17.59 -16.83
CA ASN A 150 -8.12 -18.78 -16.07
C ASN A 150 -8.74 -18.37 -14.72
N PRO A 151 -10.05 -18.58 -14.51
CA PRO A 151 -10.74 -18.23 -13.26
C PRO A 151 -10.12 -18.80 -12.00
N ARG A 152 -9.48 -19.97 -12.10
CA ARG A 152 -8.85 -20.62 -10.94
C ARG A 152 -7.68 -19.82 -10.39
N VAL A 153 -7.00 -19.03 -11.22
CA VAL A 153 -5.88 -18.18 -10.79
C VAL A 153 -6.37 -17.11 -9.82
N TYR A 154 -7.53 -16.50 -10.09
CA TYR A 154 -8.12 -15.48 -9.21
C TYR A 154 -8.58 -16.05 -7.86
N ILE A 155 -9.15 -17.26 -7.86
CA ILE A 155 -9.51 -17.96 -6.62
C ILE A 155 -8.26 -18.21 -5.78
N ARG A 156 -7.19 -18.74 -6.39
CA ARG A 156 -5.92 -18.98 -5.69
C ARG A 156 -5.26 -17.68 -5.21
N ALA A 157 -5.34 -16.60 -6.00
CA ALA A 157 -4.86 -15.29 -5.61
C ALA A 157 -5.58 -14.78 -4.35
N ALA A 158 -6.92 -14.91 -4.30
CA ALA A 158 -7.72 -14.52 -3.14
C ALA A 158 -7.36 -15.34 -1.89
N HIS A 159 -7.25 -16.68 -2.02
CA HIS A 159 -6.82 -17.54 -0.91
C HIS A 159 -5.45 -17.16 -0.37
N TRP A 160 -4.45 -17.02 -1.25
CA TRP A 160 -3.11 -16.63 -0.86
C TRP A 160 -3.11 -15.29 -0.12
N TRP A 161 -3.85 -14.30 -0.64
CA TRP A 161 -3.95 -12.98 -0.02
C TRP A 161 -4.57 -13.05 1.38
N VAL A 162 -5.66 -13.79 1.55
CA VAL A 162 -6.32 -14.00 2.86
C VAL A 162 -5.36 -14.63 3.87
N GLU A 163 -4.63 -15.67 3.48
CA GLU A 163 -3.65 -16.33 4.35
C GLU A 163 -2.52 -15.39 4.76
N ARG A 164 -2.01 -14.59 3.82
CA ARG A 164 -0.98 -13.59 4.09
C ARG A 164 -1.49 -12.47 4.99
N LEU A 165 -2.70 -11.96 4.77
CA LEU A 165 -3.31 -10.97 5.66
C LEU A 165 -3.52 -11.52 7.06
N SER A 166 -3.95 -12.77 7.20
CA SER A 166 -4.07 -13.44 8.51
C SER A 166 -2.73 -13.45 9.27
N THR A 167 -1.64 -13.77 8.56
CA THR A 167 -0.27 -13.72 9.12
C THR A 167 0.12 -12.30 9.51
N LEU A 168 -0.12 -11.32 8.63
CA LEU A 168 0.15 -9.91 8.88
C LEU A 168 -0.58 -9.40 10.10
N PHE A 169 -1.89 -9.67 10.21
CA PHE A 169 -2.70 -9.28 11.36
C PHE A 169 -2.20 -9.92 12.64
N SER A 170 -1.78 -11.17 12.60
CA SER A 170 -1.20 -11.85 13.76
C SER A 170 0.05 -11.13 14.27
N ILE A 171 0.90 -10.61 13.38
CA ILE A 171 2.12 -9.87 13.73
C ILE A 171 1.80 -8.46 14.22
N ILE A 172 1.03 -7.67 13.47
CA ILE A 172 0.80 -6.26 13.85
C ILE A 172 -0.08 -6.12 15.09
N THR A 173 -0.81 -7.17 15.48
CA THR A 173 -1.59 -7.16 16.71
C THR A 173 -0.91 -7.86 17.89
N GLU A 174 0.30 -8.40 17.71
CA GLU A 174 1.07 -9.07 18.76
C GLU A 174 1.50 -8.06 19.84
N PRO A 175 1.03 -8.19 21.11
CA PRO A 175 1.37 -7.25 22.17
C PRO A 175 2.87 -7.12 22.44
N ALA A 176 3.66 -8.18 22.24
CA ALA A 176 5.12 -8.16 22.42
C ALA A 176 5.84 -7.14 21.52
N ASN A 177 5.21 -6.71 20.41
CA ASN A 177 5.75 -5.66 19.55
C ASN A 177 5.73 -4.26 20.18
N TYR A 178 4.99 -4.08 21.27
CA TYR A 178 4.64 -2.78 21.85
C TYR A 178 5.02 -2.66 23.33
N LEU A 179 5.92 -3.51 23.82
CA LEU A 179 6.40 -3.46 25.20
C LEU A 179 7.52 -2.42 25.36
N ASP A 180 7.33 -1.44 26.25
CA ASP A 180 8.40 -0.60 26.76
C ASP A 180 8.86 -1.15 28.12
N GLY A 181 9.98 -1.88 28.12
CA GLY A 181 10.35 -2.76 29.22
C GLY A 181 9.34 -3.90 29.36
N GLU A 182 8.64 -3.96 30.49
CA GLU A 182 7.57 -4.94 30.76
C GLU A 182 6.16 -4.36 30.57
N VAL A 183 6.06 -3.06 30.23
CA VAL A 183 4.78 -2.35 30.16
C VAL A 183 4.32 -2.22 28.70
N PHE A 184 3.09 -2.63 28.43
CA PHE A 184 2.47 -2.45 27.12
C PHE A 184 2.21 -0.96 26.82
N ASN A 185 2.63 -0.49 25.64
CA ASN A 185 2.41 0.86 25.16
C ASN A 185 1.21 0.92 24.17
N PRO A 186 0.01 1.29 24.65
CA PRO A 186 -1.19 1.31 23.79
C PRO A 186 -1.16 2.41 22.72
N ALA A 187 -0.40 3.49 22.93
CA ALA A 187 -0.25 4.55 21.94
C ALA A 187 0.54 4.03 20.73
N GLU A 188 1.72 3.43 20.96
CA GLU A 188 2.53 2.84 19.90
C GLU A 188 1.77 1.73 19.14
N ALA A 189 0.99 0.91 19.85
CA ALA A 189 0.13 -0.10 19.24
C ALA A 189 -0.94 0.52 18.33
N THR A 190 -1.67 1.51 18.83
CA THR A 190 -2.74 2.17 18.07
C THR A 190 -2.19 2.91 16.85
N GLU A 191 -1.11 3.66 17.01
CA GLU A 191 -0.43 4.38 15.92
C GLU A 191 0.04 3.43 14.82
N ARG A 192 0.58 2.26 15.19
CA ARG A 192 1.04 1.26 14.21
C ARG A 192 -0.12 0.63 13.45
N LEU A 193 -1.18 0.20 14.16
CA LEU A 193 -2.38 -0.33 13.52
C LEU A 193 -3.01 0.68 12.57
N LEU A 194 -3.08 1.96 12.98
CA LEU A 194 -3.58 3.02 12.13
C LEU A 194 -2.70 3.22 10.89
N SER A 195 -1.38 3.25 11.08
CA SER A 195 -0.44 3.45 9.98
C SER A 195 -0.55 2.37 8.91
N VAL A 196 -0.75 1.11 9.32
CA VAL A 196 -1.00 0.00 8.39
C VAL A 196 -2.31 0.20 7.65
N GLU A 197 -3.40 0.51 8.34
CA GLU A 197 -4.71 0.73 7.68
C GLU A 197 -4.65 1.86 6.65
N GLN A 198 -4.03 3.00 7.01
CA GLN A 198 -3.88 4.12 6.06
C GLN A 198 -2.99 3.76 4.88
N MET A 199 -1.97 2.92 5.07
CA MET A 199 -1.10 2.45 3.98
C MET A 199 -1.89 1.63 2.94
N PHE A 200 -2.79 0.75 3.37
CA PHE A 200 -3.69 0.03 2.44
C PHE A 200 -4.68 0.99 1.75
N ARG A 201 -5.23 1.98 2.47
CA ARG A 201 -6.11 2.99 1.84
C ARG A 201 -5.43 3.83 0.77
N ASP A 202 -4.21 4.26 1.04
CA ASP A 202 -3.43 5.03 0.08
C ASP A 202 -3.14 4.18 -1.15
N CYS A 203 -2.74 2.92 -0.97
CA CYS A 203 -2.52 2.00 -2.09
C CYS A 203 -3.81 1.76 -2.90
N GLN A 204 -4.94 1.48 -2.25
CA GLN A 204 -6.24 1.36 -2.91
C GLN A 204 -6.55 2.60 -3.74
N SER A 205 -6.37 3.79 -3.16
CA SER A 205 -6.63 5.07 -3.83
C SER A 205 -5.70 5.26 -5.04
N ILE A 206 -4.39 4.98 -4.89
CA ILE A 206 -3.43 5.02 -6.00
C ILE A 206 -3.84 4.08 -7.15
N LEU A 207 -4.29 2.86 -6.82
CA LEU A 207 -4.68 1.86 -7.81
C LEU A 207 -6.00 2.20 -8.51
N THR A 208 -6.88 2.96 -7.87
CA THR A 208 -8.20 3.32 -8.43
C THR A 208 -8.22 4.70 -9.10
N LEU A 209 -7.22 5.56 -8.85
CA LEU A 209 -7.07 6.90 -9.47
C LEU A 209 -6.42 6.84 -10.87
N THR A 210 -6.89 5.95 -11.73
CA THR A 210 -6.29 5.58 -13.03
C THR A 210 -6.20 6.70 -14.08
N ARG A 211 -6.82 7.85 -13.84
CA ARG A 211 -6.85 8.99 -14.77
C ARG A 211 -6.00 10.19 -14.35
N ASP A 212 -5.45 10.19 -13.13
CA ASP A 212 -4.75 11.35 -12.57
C ASP A 212 -3.39 10.93 -12.01
N ASP A 213 -2.38 10.93 -12.89
CA ASP A 213 -1.02 10.52 -12.52
C ASP A 213 -0.38 11.51 -11.52
N HIS A 214 -0.79 12.78 -11.53
CA HIS A 214 -0.29 13.76 -10.57
C HIS A 214 -0.78 13.44 -9.15
N ALA A 215 -2.07 13.16 -8.99
CA ALA A 215 -2.64 12.73 -7.71
C ALA A 215 -2.04 11.40 -7.26
N ARG A 216 -1.91 10.41 -8.17
CA ARG A 216 -1.26 9.11 -7.87
C ARG A 216 0.18 9.29 -7.38
N THR A 217 0.96 10.15 -8.03
CA THR A 217 2.37 10.42 -7.65
C THR A 217 2.45 11.08 -6.28
N THR A 218 1.62 12.11 -6.03
CA THR A 218 1.56 12.81 -4.74
C THR A 218 1.18 11.86 -3.60
N LEU A 219 0.20 10.99 -3.84
CA LEU A 219 -0.23 10.00 -2.85
C LEU A 219 0.82 8.91 -2.64
N THR A 220 1.56 8.54 -3.68
CA THR A 220 2.70 7.61 -3.58
C THR A 220 3.80 8.17 -2.69
N PHE A 221 4.13 9.46 -2.80
CA PHE A 221 5.07 10.10 -1.88
C PHE A 221 4.60 10.07 -0.42
N THR A 222 3.31 10.29 -0.19
CA THR A 222 2.71 10.18 1.15
C THR A 222 2.81 8.75 1.70
N PHE A 223 2.48 7.76 0.87
CA PHE A 223 2.61 6.34 1.18
C PHE A 223 4.05 5.96 1.54
N LEU A 224 5.03 6.34 0.71
CA LEU A 224 6.44 6.04 0.93
C LEU A 224 6.98 6.70 2.20
N LYS A 225 6.54 7.92 2.51
CA LYS A 225 6.90 8.59 3.77
C LYS A 225 6.38 7.82 4.99
N ARG A 226 5.17 7.26 4.91
CA ARG A 226 4.62 6.42 5.99
C ARG A 226 5.42 5.12 6.15
N LEU A 227 5.87 4.51 5.06
CA LEU A 227 6.73 3.33 5.11
C LEU A 227 8.03 3.56 5.87
N GLU A 228 8.69 4.70 5.68
CA GLU A 228 9.92 5.05 6.42
C GLU A 228 9.70 5.07 7.95
N GLY A 229 8.51 5.45 8.41
CA GLY A 229 8.15 5.44 9.83
C GLY A 229 7.67 4.07 10.33
N LEU A 230 7.09 3.25 9.44
CA LEU A 230 6.46 1.98 9.81
C LEU A 230 7.47 0.83 9.92
N ILE A 231 8.40 0.72 8.97
CA ILE A 231 9.37 -0.38 8.90
C ILE A 231 10.72 0.09 9.43
N PRO A 232 11.27 -0.55 10.48
CA PRO A 232 12.58 -0.19 11.00
C PRO A 232 13.66 -0.26 9.93
N ASN A 233 14.57 0.72 9.95
CA ASN A 233 15.67 0.88 8.99
C ASN A 233 15.25 1.19 7.54
N TYR A 234 13.97 1.31 7.23
CA TYR A 234 13.57 1.87 5.94
C TYR A 234 13.99 3.34 5.90
N ARG A 235 14.61 3.70 4.78
CA ARG A 235 15.07 5.04 4.44
C ARG A 235 14.66 5.31 3.01
N TRP A 236 14.64 6.58 2.62
CA TRP A 236 14.31 7.01 1.27
C TRP A 236 14.99 6.17 0.19
N LYS A 237 16.32 6.02 0.26
CA LYS A 237 17.09 5.20 -0.68
C LYS A 237 16.65 3.73 -0.73
N THR A 238 16.16 3.18 0.38
CA THR A 238 15.64 1.82 0.45
C THR A 238 14.23 1.71 -0.15
N VAL A 239 13.39 2.73 -0.02
CA VAL A 239 12.01 2.67 -0.49
C VAL A 239 11.83 3.05 -1.95
N VAL A 240 12.75 3.80 -2.56
CA VAL A 240 12.66 4.18 -3.99
C VAL A 240 13.91 3.86 -4.81
N GLY A 241 15.03 3.48 -4.19
CA GLY A 241 16.25 3.21 -4.93
C GLY A 241 16.12 1.96 -5.80
N LEU A 242 16.53 2.08 -7.07
CA LEU A 242 16.31 1.04 -8.08
C LEU A 242 16.79 -0.36 -7.64
N ASN A 243 18.03 -0.48 -7.12
CA ASN A 243 18.56 -1.77 -6.64
C ASN A 243 17.69 -2.40 -5.55
N SER A 244 17.09 -1.57 -4.68
CA SER A 244 16.22 -2.04 -3.61
C SER A 244 14.92 -2.59 -4.19
N LEU A 245 14.33 -1.87 -5.15
CA LEU A 245 13.09 -2.28 -5.80
C LEU A 245 13.29 -3.55 -6.66
N GLU A 246 14.39 -3.64 -7.41
CA GLU A 246 14.79 -4.86 -8.14
C GLU A 246 14.92 -6.05 -7.17
N ALA A 247 15.60 -5.85 -6.04
CA ALA A 247 15.74 -6.90 -5.03
C ALA A 247 14.40 -7.30 -4.37
N ILE A 248 13.43 -6.39 -4.28
CA ILE A 248 12.08 -6.72 -3.85
C ILE A 248 11.39 -7.61 -4.89
N VAL A 249 11.41 -7.23 -6.17
CA VAL A 249 10.78 -8.01 -7.24
C VAL A 249 11.37 -9.42 -7.33
N GLU A 250 12.70 -9.57 -7.29
CA GLU A 250 13.35 -10.88 -7.35
C GLU A 250 12.99 -11.77 -6.14
N ARG A 251 12.91 -11.18 -4.94
CA ARG A 251 12.43 -11.91 -3.76
C ARG A 251 10.95 -12.31 -3.91
N LEU A 252 10.11 -11.43 -4.45
CA LEU A 252 8.71 -11.75 -4.68
C LEU A 252 8.54 -12.85 -5.75
N ARG A 253 9.33 -12.86 -6.83
CA ARG A 253 9.33 -13.94 -7.83
C ARG A 253 9.59 -15.31 -7.20
N SER A 254 10.51 -15.36 -6.24
CA SER A 254 10.86 -16.61 -5.54
C SER A 254 9.88 -17.01 -4.43
N THR A 255 9.12 -16.06 -3.89
CA THR A 255 8.18 -16.31 -2.77
C THR A 255 6.75 -16.52 -3.23
N LEU A 256 6.31 -15.82 -4.28
CA LEU A 256 4.96 -15.97 -4.83
C LEU A 256 4.85 -17.26 -5.63
N PRO A 257 3.75 -18.01 -5.49
CA PRO A 257 3.42 -19.09 -6.41
C PRO A 257 3.45 -18.58 -7.86
N ALA A 258 4.12 -19.31 -8.76
CA ALA A 258 4.36 -18.87 -10.14
C ALA A 258 3.08 -18.48 -10.90
N GLU A 259 1.99 -19.20 -10.67
CA GLU A 259 0.68 -18.91 -11.27
C GLU A 259 0.07 -17.56 -10.86
N LEU A 260 0.52 -16.97 -9.74
CA LEU A 260 0.04 -15.67 -9.25
C LEU A 260 0.87 -14.49 -9.77
N HIS A 261 1.99 -14.77 -10.47
CA HIS A 261 2.88 -13.73 -10.99
C HIS A 261 2.13 -12.79 -11.94
N ASP A 262 1.29 -13.35 -12.81
CA ASP A 262 0.52 -12.54 -13.76
C ASP A 262 -0.56 -11.66 -13.10
N VAL A 263 -1.00 -12.01 -11.87
CA VAL A 263 -1.99 -11.23 -11.11
C VAL A 263 -1.33 -10.11 -10.30
N PHE A 264 -0.15 -10.39 -9.73
CA PHE A 264 0.45 -9.52 -8.71
C PHE A 264 1.78 -8.86 -9.15
N LEU A 265 2.63 -9.53 -9.93
CA LEU A 265 3.98 -9.04 -10.21
C LEU A 265 4.07 -8.04 -11.35
N LYS A 266 3.27 -8.17 -12.40
CA LYS A 266 3.42 -7.32 -13.60
C LYS A 266 3.41 -5.82 -13.29
N ARG A 267 2.54 -5.38 -12.38
CA ARG A 267 2.46 -3.99 -11.92
C ARG A 267 3.70 -3.58 -11.10
N ALA A 268 4.17 -4.47 -10.24
CA ALA A 268 5.39 -4.28 -9.47
C ALA A 268 6.62 -4.13 -10.39
N GLU A 269 6.68 -4.88 -11.50
CA GLU A 269 7.74 -4.78 -12.50
C GLU A 269 7.68 -3.46 -13.29
N ARG A 270 6.47 -2.96 -13.61
CA ARG A 270 6.28 -1.62 -14.21
C ARG A 270 6.83 -0.52 -13.33
N ALA A 271 6.58 -0.60 -12.02
CA ALA A 271 7.11 0.35 -11.06
C ALA A 271 8.65 0.40 -11.10
N VAL A 272 9.31 -0.76 -11.19
CA VAL A 272 10.78 -0.84 -11.31
C VAL A 272 11.26 -0.21 -12.61
N ARG A 273 10.60 -0.50 -13.75
CA ARG A 273 10.94 0.13 -15.04
C ARG A 273 10.75 1.64 -15.02
N ALA A 274 9.65 2.12 -14.43
CA ALA A 274 9.39 3.55 -14.27
C ALA A 274 10.45 4.25 -13.41
N VAL A 275 10.92 3.61 -12.34
CA VAL A 275 12.02 4.16 -11.54
C VAL A 275 13.33 4.16 -12.32
N LYS A 276 13.57 3.13 -13.14
CA LYS A 276 14.75 3.06 -14.01
C LYS A 276 14.75 4.14 -15.08
N SER A 277 13.61 4.43 -15.71
CA SER A 277 13.53 5.44 -16.78
C SER A 277 13.75 6.87 -16.28
N LEU A 278 13.66 7.13 -14.97
CA LEU A 278 14.08 8.42 -14.39
C LEU A 278 15.58 8.69 -14.61
N GLU A 279 16.40 7.64 -14.81
CA GLU A 279 17.81 7.84 -15.15
C GLU A 279 17.99 8.49 -16.54
N ASP A 280 17.01 8.32 -17.43
CA ASP A 280 17.04 8.82 -18.80
C ASP A 280 16.66 10.31 -18.89
N GLY A 281 15.96 10.84 -17.87
CA GLY A 281 15.58 12.26 -17.80
C GLY A 281 16.75 13.21 -17.54
N PHE A 282 17.93 12.68 -17.19
CA PHE A 282 19.14 13.48 -16.99
C PHE A 282 19.84 13.85 -18.30
N PHE A 283 20.02 15.16 -18.51
CA PHE A 283 20.78 15.67 -19.64
C PHE A 283 22.25 15.24 -19.54
N THR A 284 22.75 14.56 -20.57
CA THR A 284 24.17 14.22 -20.72
C THR A 284 24.99 15.46 -21.09
N ALA A 285 26.17 15.62 -20.49
CA ALA A 285 27.22 16.50 -21.02
C ALA A 285 28.16 15.79 -22.02
N GLY A 286 27.95 14.50 -22.33
CA GLY A 286 28.76 13.70 -23.27
C GLY A 286 27.95 12.63 -24.00
N ASP A 287 28.50 12.09 -25.10
CA ASP A 287 27.77 11.32 -26.13
C ASP A 287 27.19 9.96 -25.68
N ASP A 288 27.54 9.47 -24.48
CA ASP A 288 27.12 8.16 -23.97
C ASP A 288 26.04 8.30 -22.87
N GLY A 289 24.83 7.81 -23.15
CA GLY A 289 23.64 7.88 -22.27
C GLY A 289 23.77 7.23 -20.89
N GLY A 290 24.87 6.52 -20.60
CA GLY A 290 25.17 5.94 -19.29
C GLY A 290 26.14 6.76 -18.43
N SER A 291 26.62 7.90 -18.93
CA SER A 291 27.64 8.68 -18.23
C SER A 291 27.12 9.26 -16.91
N PRO A 292 27.94 9.29 -15.85
CA PRO A 292 27.57 9.96 -14.60
C PRO A 292 27.40 11.46 -14.84
N ILE A 293 26.62 12.10 -13.97
CA ILE A 293 26.41 13.55 -14.00
C ILE A 293 27.33 14.25 -12.99
N LEU A 294 27.69 15.49 -13.28
CA LEU A 294 28.46 16.33 -12.35
C LEU A 294 27.50 17.14 -11.49
N LEU A 295 27.50 16.90 -10.18
CA LEU A 295 26.72 17.66 -9.21
C LEU A 295 27.66 18.29 -8.18
N PRO A 296 27.36 19.48 -7.65
CA PRO A 296 28.19 20.06 -6.60
C PRO A 296 28.07 19.26 -5.30
N ASP A 297 29.17 19.15 -4.57
CA ASP A 297 29.22 18.66 -3.20
C ASP A 297 28.84 19.77 -2.20
N LYS A 298 29.02 19.52 -0.90
CA LYS A 298 28.72 20.50 0.16
C LYS A 298 29.60 21.75 0.13
N ASN A 299 30.73 21.69 -0.57
CA ASN A 299 31.69 22.79 -0.72
C ASN A 299 31.59 23.46 -2.11
N GLY A 300 30.58 23.09 -2.92
CA GLY A 300 30.41 23.60 -4.29
C GLY A 300 31.35 22.94 -5.32
N SER A 301 32.14 21.94 -4.94
CA SER A 301 33.05 21.25 -5.86
C SER A 301 32.30 20.20 -6.69
N PRO A 302 32.52 20.12 -8.02
CA PRO A 302 31.82 19.16 -8.86
C PRO A 302 32.27 17.72 -8.51
N ILE A 303 31.30 16.87 -8.21
CA ILE A 303 31.49 15.44 -7.98
C ILE A 303 30.73 14.61 -9.01
N SER A 304 31.39 13.58 -9.52
CA SER A 304 30.76 12.60 -10.40
C SER A 304 29.75 11.77 -9.61
N THR A 305 28.49 11.81 -10.03
CA THR A 305 27.36 11.11 -9.41
C THR A 305 26.71 10.19 -10.42
N GLU A 306 26.57 8.91 -10.08
CA GLU A 306 25.82 7.95 -10.90
C GLU A 306 24.36 8.40 -11.07
N ARG A 307 23.82 8.30 -12.29
CA ARG A 307 22.44 8.71 -12.63
C ARG A 307 21.39 8.09 -11.72
N ARG A 308 21.54 6.82 -11.36
CA ARG A 308 20.67 6.12 -10.41
C ARG A 308 20.60 6.79 -9.04
N ASN A 309 21.75 7.18 -8.51
CA ASN A 309 21.80 7.87 -7.22
C ASN A 309 21.22 9.29 -7.37
N ALA A 310 21.52 9.98 -8.46
CA ALA A 310 20.95 11.27 -8.77
C ALA A 310 19.42 11.23 -8.93
N ALA A 311 18.84 10.22 -9.58
CA ALA A 311 17.40 10.02 -9.71
C ALA A 311 16.73 9.84 -8.34
N THR A 312 17.37 9.08 -7.45
CA THR A 312 16.90 8.90 -6.07
C THR A 312 16.90 10.21 -5.28
N GLU A 313 17.96 11.02 -5.43
CA GLU A 313 18.07 12.35 -4.81
C GLU A 313 17.06 13.35 -5.42
N TRP A 314 16.88 13.30 -6.73
CA TRP A 314 15.92 14.14 -7.45
C TRP A 314 14.47 13.84 -7.02
N LEU A 315 14.08 12.56 -6.93
CA LEU A 315 12.78 12.18 -6.34
C LEU A 315 12.64 12.67 -4.90
N GLN A 316 13.72 12.69 -4.12
CA GLN A 316 13.69 13.22 -2.75
C GLN A 316 13.39 14.72 -2.74
N LEU A 317 14.00 15.46 -3.67
CA LEU A 317 13.79 16.90 -3.84
C LEU A 317 12.34 17.19 -4.23
N VAL A 318 11.80 16.49 -5.24
CA VAL A 318 10.40 16.63 -5.67
C VAL A 318 9.44 16.27 -4.54
N ARG A 319 9.71 15.20 -3.78
CA ARG A 319 8.89 14.88 -2.59
C ARG A 319 8.91 16.01 -1.57
N ASN A 320 10.08 16.58 -1.29
CA ASN A 320 10.23 17.61 -0.26
C ASN A 320 9.66 18.97 -0.70
N SER A 321 9.40 19.16 -1.99
CA SER A 321 8.78 20.39 -2.51
C SER A 321 7.33 20.59 -2.11
N LEU A 322 6.73 19.65 -1.36
CA LEU A 322 5.47 19.86 -0.63
C LEU A 322 5.55 21.06 0.35
N HIS A 323 6.76 21.47 0.73
CA HIS A 323 7.01 22.69 1.51
C HIS A 323 7.38 23.91 0.64
N GLY A 324 7.27 23.82 -0.69
CA GLY A 324 7.74 24.82 -1.65
C GLY A 324 9.19 24.60 -2.10
N PHE A 325 9.62 25.35 -3.12
CA PHE A 325 11.00 25.35 -3.65
C PHE A 325 11.79 26.60 -3.21
N ASP A 326 11.47 27.16 -2.05
CA ASP A 326 11.91 28.52 -1.70
C ASP A 326 13.36 28.62 -1.17
N GLN A 327 13.97 27.50 -0.76
CA GLN A 327 15.35 27.46 -0.25
C GLN A 327 16.15 26.20 -0.67
N PRO A 328 16.30 25.93 -1.99
CA PRO A 328 17.06 24.78 -2.45
C PRO A 328 18.55 25.00 -2.21
N SER A 329 19.25 23.94 -1.79
CA SER A 329 20.72 23.94 -1.76
C SER A 329 21.29 24.09 -3.18
N GLU A 330 22.58 24.39 -3.30
CA GLU A 330 23.25 24.44 -4.62
C GLU A 330 23.14 23.11 -5.37
N ARG A 331 23.24 22.00 -4.64
CA ARG A 331 23.02 20.65 -5.19
C ARG A 331 21.60 20.42 -5.65
N ASP A 332 20.60 20.89 -4.90
CA ASP A 332 19.19 20.78 -5.32
C ASP A 332 18.92 21.58 -6.59
N ARG A 333 19.48 22.80 -6.70
CA ARG A 333 19.39 23.60 -7.93
C ARG A 333 20.04 22.91 -9.11
N ALA A 334 21.22 22.33 -8.93
CA ALA A 334 21.90 21.57 -9.96
C ALA A 334 21.10 20.33 -10.39
N LEU A 335 20.49 19.60 -9.44
CA LEU A 335 19.60 18.47 -9.73
C LEU A 335 18.38 18.89 -10.56
N LEU A 336 17.72 20.00 -10.21
CA LEU A 336 16.58 20.53 -10.98
C LEU A 336 16.97 20.96 -12.39
N ALA A 337 18.15 21.57 -12.55
CA ALA A 337 18.65 21.99 -13.85
C ALA A 337 19.10 20.81 -14.73
N ALA A 338 19.47 19.68 -14.12
CA ALA A 338 20.02 18.53 -14.82
C ALA A 338 18.99 17.51 -15.30
N HIS A 339 17.72 17.63 -14.91
CA HIS A 339 16.66 16.66 -15.23
C HIS A 339 15.44 17.34 -15.90
N ASP A 340 14.79 16.64 -16.82
CA ASP A 340 13.61 17.12 -17.57
C ASP A 340 12.31 17.30 -16.75
N GLY A 341 12.29 16.87 -15.48
CA GLY A 341 11.11 16.97 -14.63
C GLY A 341 10.10 15.81 -14.73
N ASP A 342 10.29 14.85 -15.64
CA ASP A 342 9.27 13.84 -15.92
C ASP A 342 9.27 12.69 -14.90
N ILE A 343 8.13 12.47 -14.23
CA ILE A 343 7.86 11.26 -13.44
C ILE A 343 6.87 10.39 -14.22
N PRO A 344 7.26 9.17 -14.66
CA PRO A 344 6.34 8.26 -15.35
C PRO A 344 5.14 7.91 -14.47
N GLY A 345 3.94 7.79 -15.05
CA GLY A 345 2.72 7.48 -14.29
C GLY A 345 2.79 6.13 -13.54
N ASP A 346 3.54 5.18 -14.07
CA ASP A 346 3.77 3.86 -13.45
C ASP A 346 4.69 3.93 -12.22
N PHE A 347 5.35 5.06 -11.93
CA PHE A 347 6.07 5.28 -10.67
C PHE A 347 5.14 5.10 -9.46
N ALA A 348 3.86 5.45 -9.60
CA ALA A 348 2.91 5.31 -8.51
C ALA A 348 2.73 3.85 -8.05
N ASP A 349 3.05 2.88 -8.92
CA ASP A 349 2.95 1.46 -8.62
C ASP A 349 4.07 0.96 -7.69
N VAL A 350 5.04 1.81 -7.35
CA VAL A 350 5.99 1.53 -6.25
C VAL A 350 5.22 1.30 -4.94
N ALA A 351 4.07 1.96 -4.74
CA ALA A 351 3.23 1.71 -3.58
C ALA A 351 2.69 0.26 -3.55
N TRP A 352 2.23 -0.25 -4.70
CA TRP A 352 1.79 -1.64 -4.85
C TRP A 352 2.93 -2.62 -4.59
N LEU A 353 4.12 -2.37 -5.15
CA LEU A 353 5.30 -3.21 -4.93
C LEU A 353 5.60 -3.40 -3.43
N HIS A 354 5.57 -2.32 -2.64
CA HIS A 354 5.79 -2.42 -1.20
C HIS A 354 4.63 -3.07 -0.45
N ILE A 355 3.37 -2.83 -0.83
CA ILE A 355 2.23 -3.56 -0.24
C ILE A 355 2.40 -5.07 -0.46
N LEU A 356 2.70 -5.47 -1.70
CA LEU A 356 2.87 -6.87 -2.06
C LEU A 356 4.04 -7.50 -1.29
N ASP A 357 5.16 -6.78 -1.15
CA ASP A 357 6.31 -7.19 -0.34
C ASP A 357 5.95 -7.36 1.15
N ILE A 358 5.17 -6.45 1.72
CA ILE A 358 4.74 -6.51 3.13
C ILE A 358 3.75 -7.66 3.35
N VAL A 359 2.83 -7.90 2.42
CA VAL A 359 1.87 -9.01 2.50
C VAL A 359 2.58 -10.34 2.32
N ALA A 360 3.54 -10.45 1.40
CA ALA A 360 4.35 -11.65 1.21
C ALA A 360 5.30 -11.92 2.40
N HIS A 361 5.80 -10.85 3.04
CA HIS A 361 6.79 -10.89 4.11
C HIS A 361 6.35 -10.06 5.35
N PRO A 362 5.29 -10.47 6.07
CA PRO A 362 4.74 -9.66 7.14
C PRO A 362 5.69 -9.49 8.35
N GLU A 363 6.70 -10.34 8.48
CA GLU A 363 7.76 -10.24 9.50
C GLU A 363 8.55 -8.93 9.43
N LYS A 364 8.54 -8.21 8.30
CA LYS A 364 9.07 -6.85 8.18
C LYS A 364 8.43 -5.87 9.16
N LEU A 365 7.20 -6.17 9.58
CA LEU A 365 6.46 -5.38 10.56
C LEU A 365 6.68 -5.85 12.01
N ALA A 366 7.46 -6.90 12.26
CA ALA A 366 7.80 -7.31 13.61
C ALA A 366 8.84 -6.37 14.25
N LYS A 367 8.60 -5.96 15.49
CA LYS A 367 9.51 -5.16 16.33
C LYS A 367 10.21 -5.98 17.40
N PHE A 368 9.58 -7.03 17.92
CA PHE A 368 10.12 -7.81 19.04
C PHE A 368 11.49 -8.45 18.73
N GLU A 369 11.72 -8.92 17.50
CA GLU A 369 13.02 -9.51 17.11
C GLU A 369 14.15 -8.48 17.07
N LEU A 370 13.85 -7.27 16.61
CA LEU A 370 14.81 -6.17 16.56
C LEU A 370 15.17 -5.72 17.97
N ARG A 371 14.17 -5.61 18.86
CA ARG A 371 14.41 -5.31 20.28
C ARG A 371 15.26 -6.40 20.93
N ARG A 372 14.99 -7.69 20.68
CA ARG A 372 15.82 -8.80 21.17
C ARG A 372 17.29 -8.67 20.73
N LYS A 373 17.54 -8.47 19.44
CA LYS A 373 18.90 -8.29 18.88
C LYS A 373 19.62 -7.07 19.49
N MET A 374 18.89 -5.97 19.73
CA MET A 374 19.45 -4.79 20.39
C MET A 374 19.81 -5.05 21.86
N HIS A 375 18.96 -5.74 22.62
CA HIS A 375 19.25 -6.11 24.01
C HIS A 375 20.47 -7.04 24.11
N GLU A 376 20.56 -8.06 23.24
CA GLU A 376 21.72 -8.95 23.16
C GLU A 376 23.02 -8.19 22.81
N SER A 377 22.95 -7.23 21.88
CA SER A 377 24.11 -6.40 21.53
C SER A 377 24.53 -5.46 22.67
N LYS A 378 23.59 -4.90 23.44
CA LYS A 378 23.89 -4.06 24.61
C LYS A 378 24.53 -4.90 25.73
N ALA A 379 23.98 -6.08 26.01
CA ALA A 379 24.53 -6.99 27.01
C ALA A 379 25.97 -7.43 26.67
N ARG A 380 26.26 -7.74 25.40
CA ARG A 380 27.63 -8.06 24.94
C ARG A 380 28.61 -6.89 25.05
N ARG A 381 28.16 -5.64 24.89
CA ARG A 381 29.00 -4.45 25.10
C ARG A 381 29.26 -4.20 26.59
N ALA A 382 28.27 -4.41 27.44
CA ALA A 382 28.40 -4.29 28.89
C ALA A 382 29.32 -5.36 29.51
N GLN A 383 29.48 -6.52 28.87
CA GLN A 383 30.42 -7.57 29.29
C GLN A 383 31.86 -7.38 28.79
N ARG A 384 32.09 -6.43 27.86
CA ARG A 384 33.42 -6.11 27.29
C ARG A 384 34.07 -4.88 27.93
N ASN A 385 33.30 -4.11 28.68
CA ASN A 385 33.75 -3.00 29.51
C ASN A 385 33.75 -3.46 30.97
#